data_AF-A0A7C6W4G6-F1
#
_entry.id   AF-A0A7C6W4G6-F1
#
_cell.length_a   1.000
_cell.length_b   1.000
_cell.length_c   1.000
_cell.angle_alpha   90.00
_cell.angle_beta   90.00
_cell.angle_gamma   90.00
#
_symmetry.space_group_name_H-M   'P 1'
#
loop_
_entity.id
_entity.type
_entity.pdbx_description
1 polymer ?
#
loop_
_entity_poly.entity_id
_entity_poly.type
_entity_poly.pdbx_seq_one_letter_code
_entity_poly.pdbx_strand_id
1 'polypeptide(L)'
;MLYEKLRYQPNKKSQLLIIGGMAFMVYALFKVINVYRYTNQSTAGIIAPTLSLGIEILIAIFVMLLSFLLSEKFKSYDAKWNKVGFILAIYSFVKIFIFPIIVYNKFNELIDEGQTIKYNPKSWLIIVIVCLVISSILFLVGTIINVIKSKQLKKYFEELDSSNAK
;
A
#
# COMPACT_ATOMS: atom_id res chain seq x y z
N MET A 1 -22.96 -15.98 21.30
CA MET A 1 -23.05 -16.25 19.85
C MET A 1 -22.16 -15.36 18.94
N LEU A 2 -22.27 -14.01 18.91
CA LEU A 2 -21.45 -13.20 17.99
C LEU A 2 -19.95 -13.16 18.37
N TYR A 3 -19.65 -13.16 19.67
CA TYR A 3 -18.28 -13.19 20.20
C TYR A 3 -17.60 -14.55 20.03
N GLU A 4 -18.30 -15.67 20.22
CA GLU A 4 -17.77 -17.01 19.93
C GLU A 4 -17.36 -17.17 18.46
N LYS A 5 -18.12 -16.58 17.53
CA LYS A 5 -17.78 -16.62 16.10
C LYS A 5 -16.42 -16.00 15.80
N LEU A 6 -16.00 -14.96 16.54
CA LEU A 6 -14.70 -14.31 16.34
C LEU A 6 -13.51 -15.21 16.72
N ARG A 7 -13.71 -16.19 17.62
CA ARG A 7 -12.68 -17.16 17.99
C ARG A 7 -12.36 -18.15 16.86
N TYR A 8 -13.37 -18.52 16.08
CA TYR A 8 -13.26 -19.57 15.07
C TYR A 8 -13.20 -19.04 13.63
N GLN A 9 -13.58 -17.78 13.41
CA GLN A 9 -13.59 -17.17 12.07
C GLN A 9 -12.48 -16.13 11.90
N PRO A 10 -11.61 -16.29 10.89
CA PRO A 10 -10.55 -15.31 10.63
C PRO A 10 -11.12 -13.98 10.16
N ASN A 11 -10.36 -12.90 10.35
CA ASN A 11 -10.76 -11.56 9.92
C ASN A 11 -10.61 -11.33 8.40
N LYS A 12 -11.33 -12.12 7.58
CA LYS A 12 -11.22 -12.09 6.12
C LYS A 12 -11.44 -10.70 5.52
N LYS A 13 -12.34 -9.90 6.10
CA LYS A 13 -12.63 -8.54 5.62
C LYS A 13 -11.42 -7.62 5.73
N SER A 14 -10.79 -7.56 6.91
CA SER A 14 -9.61 -6.72 7.11
C SER A 14 -8.44 -7.23 6.27
N GLN A 15 -8.22 -8.55 6.24
CA GLN A 15 -7.20 -9.19 5.42
C GLN A 15 -7.33 -8.80 3.93
N LEU A 16 -8.53 -8.93 3.37
CA LEU A 16 -8.80 -8.64 1.95
C LEU A 16 -8.62 -7.16 1.63
N LEU A 17 -8.98 -6.26 2.55
CA LEU A 17 -8.74 -4.82 2.37
C LEU A 17 -7.25 -4.49 2.35
N ILE A 18 -6.43 -5.11 3.22
CA ILE A 18 -4.97 -4.93 3.19
C ILE A 18 -4.37 -5.46 1.89
N ILE A 19 -4.77 -6.65 1.44
CA ILE A 19 -4.31 -7.22 0.17
C ILE A 19 -4.73 -6.33 -1.02
N GLY A 20 -5.97 -5.84 -1.03
CA GLY A 20 -6.45 -4.92 -2.05
C GLY A 20 -5.64 -3.61 -2.05
N GLY A 21 -5.41 -3.03 -0.87
CA GLY A 21 -4.59 -1.82 -0.72
C GLY A 21 -3.17 -2.01 -1.23
N MET A 22 -2.57 -3.18 -0.97
CA MET A 22 -1.27 -3.58 -1.49
C MET A 22 -1.28 -3.67 -3.01
N ALA A 23 -2.29 -4.32 -3.62
CA ALA A 23 -2.36 -4.49 -5.07
C ALA A 23 -2.39 -3.14 -5.81
N PHE A 24 -3.22 -2.19 -5.36
CA PHE A 24 -3.26 -0.85 -5.94
C PHE A 24 -1.96 -0.07 -5.74
N MET A 25 -1.35 -0.20 -4.56
CA MET A 25 -0.08 0.45 -4.27
C MET A 25 1.05 -0.06 -5.17
N VAL A 26 1.15 -1.38 -5.31
CA VAL A 26 2.15 -2.04 -6.15
C VAL A 26 1.95 -1.67 -7.61
N TYR A 27 0.70 -1.65 -8.08
CA TYR A 27 0.37 -1.19 -9.42
C TYR A 27 0.83 0.26 -9.66
N ALA A 28 0.57 1.17 -8.72
CA ALA A 28 1.03 2.56 -8.78
C ALA A 28 2.56 2.66 -8.82
N LEU A 29 3.27 1.89 -7.99
CA LEU A 29 4.73 1.85 -7.95
C LEU A 29 5.35 1.35 -9.26
N PHE A 30 4.83 0.24 -9.81
CA PHE A 30 5.29 -0.28 -11.09
C PHE A 30 5.07 0.72 -12.22
N LYS A 31 3.95 1.46 -12.21
CA LYS A 31 3.73 2.54 -13.17
C LYS A 31 4.85 3.57 -13.07
N VAL A 32 5.12 4.10 -11.86
CA VAL A 32 6.16 5.12 -11.61
C VAL A 32 7.56 4.66 -12.05
N ILE A 33 7.92 3.42 -11.75
CA ILE A 33 9.20 2.82 -12.19
C ILE A 33 9.32 2.79 -13.72
N ASN A 34 8.23 2.56 -14.44
CA ASN A 34 8.22 2.43 -15.90
C ASN A 34 8.14 3.76 -16.66
N VAL A 35 8.28 4.92 -16.00
CA VAL A 35 8.26 6.24 -16.69
C VAL A 35 9.26 6.30 -17.85
N TYR A 36 10.43 5.67 -17.72
CA TYR A 36 11.48 5.65 -18.74
C TYR A 36 11.16 4.83 -20.01
N ARG A 37 10.13 3.98 -20.01
CA ARG A 37 9.76 3.21 -21.21
C ARG A 37 8.95 4.03 -22.23
N TYR A 38 8.64 5.29 -21.92
CA TYR A 38 7.68 6.10 -22.66
C TYR A 38 8.29 7.28 -23.43
N THR A 39 9.62 7.32 -23.58
CA THR A 39 10.32 8.30 -24.43
C THR A 39 10.62 7.72 -25.82
N ASN A 40 10.66 8.58 -26.84
CA ASN A 40 10.62 8.22 -28.26
C ASN A 40 11.97 7.83 -28.90
N GLN A 41 13.00 7.46 -28.13
CA GLN A 41 14.23 6.99 -28.77
C GLN A 41 14.09 5.53 -29.20
N SER A 42 14.29 5.33 -30.51
CA SER A 42 14.38 4.05 -31.23
C SER A 42 15.46 3.10 -30.69
N THR A 43 16.22 3.51 -29.68
CA THR A 43 17.04 2.66 -28.81
C THR A 43 16.17 2.11 -27.69
N ALA A 44 15.21 1.27 -28.07
CA ALA A 44 14.29 0.63 -27.16
C ALA A 44 15.05 -0.22 -26.11
N GLY A 45 14.79 0.06 -24.83
CA GLY A 45 14.64 -1.05 -23.87
C GLY A 45 15.58 -1.12 -22.68
N ILE A 46 16.56 -0.22 -22.51
CA ILE A 46 17.42 -0.24 -21.33
C ILE A 46 17.05 0.95 -20.44
N ILE A 47 16.22 0.69 -19.43
CA ILE A 47 16.09 1.60 -18.29
C ILE A 47 17.51 1.75 -17.75
N ALA A 48 18.14 2.93 -17.89
CA ALA A 48 19.45 3.16 -17.30
C ALA A 48 19.32 2.89 -15.80
N PRO A 49 19.97 1.83 -15.26
CA PRO A 49 19.80 1.47 -13.87
C PRO A 49 20.48 2.54 -13.03
N THR A 50 19.68 3.45 -12.48
CA THR A 50 20.14 4.43 -11.51
C THR A 50 20.01 3.85 -10.11
N LEU A 51 20.94 4.21 -9.21
CA LEU A 51 20.88 3.81 -7.80
C LEU A 51 19.54 4.22 -7.17
N SER A 52 19.03 5.40 -7.54
CA SER A 52 17.73 5.90 -7.09
C SER A 52 16.58 4.96 -7.46
N LEU A 53 16.55 4.46 -8.71
CA LEU A 53 15.55 3.48 -9.14
C LEU A 53 15.66 2.15 -8.37
N GLY A 54 16.88 1.68 -8.12
CA GLY A 54 17.12 0.47 -7.33
C GLY A 54 16.57 0.60 -5.90
N ILE A 55 16.78 1.75 -5.26
CA ILE A 55 16.25 2.05 -3.92
C ILE A 55 14.71 2.08 -3.94
N GLU A 56 14.09 2.70 -4.96
CA GLU A 56 12.63 2.72 -5.10
C GLU A 56 12.03 1.31 -5.25
N ILE A 57 12.66 0.44 -6.03
CA ILE A 57 12.26 -0.96 -6.19
C ILE A 57 12.41 -1.72 -4.86
N LEU A 58 13.52 -1.54 -4.14
CA LEU A 58 13.73 -2.17 -2.83
C LEU A 58 12.66 -1.74 -1.82
N ILE A 59 12.35 -0.44 -1.76
CA ILE A 59 11.27 0.07 -0.91
C ILE A 59 9.92 -0.54 -1.32
N ALA A 60 9.64 -0.66 -2.62
CA ALA A 60 8.41 -1.28 -3.11
C ALA A 60 8.27 -2.73 -2.66
N ILE A 61 9.34 -3.53 -2.79
CA ILE A 61 9.38 -4.93 -2.33
C ILE A 61 9.17 -4.99 -0.82
N PHE A 62 9.86 -4.15 -0.06
CA PHE A 62 9.75 -4.12 1.39
C PHE A 62 8.33 -3.78 1.85
N VAL A 63 7.69 -2.78 1.24
CA VAL A 63 6.30 -2.44 1.58
C VAL A 63 5.33 -3.55 1.16
N MET A 64 5.57 -4.23 0.04
CA MET A 64 4.77 -5.39 -0.36
C MET A 64 4.85 -6.51 0.68
N LEU A 65 6.06 -6.86 1.13
CA LEU A 65 6.28 -7.86 2.17
C LEU A 65 5.63 -7.47 3.50
N LEU A 66 5.77 -6.20 3.91
CA LEU A 66 5.11 -5.69 5.12
C LEU A 66 3.59 -5.74 5.01
N SER A 67 3.03 -5.38 3.86
CA SER A 67 1.57 -5.41 3.63
C SER A 67 1.04 -6.84 3.64
N PHE A 68 1.78 -7.78 3.06
CA PHE A 68 1.44 -9.20 3.09
C PHE A 68 1.49 -9.76 4.52
N LEU A 69 2.57 -9.48 5.26
CA LEU A 69 2.72 -9.90 6.65
C LEU A 69 1.62 -9.28 7.54
N LEU A 70 1.30 -8.00 7.32
CA LEU A 70 0.21 -7.31 8.00
C LEU A 70 -1.13 -8.00 7.75
N SER A 71 -1.41 -8.38 6.50
CA SER A 71 -2.61 -9.14 6.11
C SER A 71 -2.72 -10.45 6.88
N GLU A 72 -1.64 -11.24 6.97
CA GLU A 72 -1.63 -12.49 7.73
C GLU A 72 -1.82 -12.27 9.25
N LYS A 73 -1.29 -11.19 9.81
CA LYS A 73 -1.47 -10.88 11.25
C LYS A 73 -2.85 -10.32 11.57
N PHE A 74 -3.48 -9.62 10.63
CA PHE A 74 -4.86 -9.14 10.77
C PHE A 74 -5.86 -10.29 10.70
N LYS A 75 -5.55 -11.35 9.94
CA LYS A 75 -6.34 -12.60 9.94
C LYS A 75 -6.51 -13.17 11.35
N SER A 76 -5.50 -13.06 12.21
CA SER A 76 -5.47 -13.53 13.61
C SER A 76 -5.82 -12.46 14.65
N TYR A 77 -6.35 -11.30 14.25
CA TYR A 77 -6.72 -10.20 15.16
C TYR A 77 -5.57 -9.65 16.02
N ASP A 78 -4.32 -9.76 15.57
CA ASP A 78 -3.17 -9.30 16.37
C ASP A 78 -3.13 -7.77 16.48
N ALA A 79 -3.34 -7.27 17.69
CA ALA A 79 -3.43 -5.83 17.96
C ALA A 79 -2.08 -5.10 17.83
N LYS A 80 -0.94 -5.80 17.98
CA LYS A 80 0.40 -5.19 17.90
C LYS A 80 0.66 -4.63 16.49
N TRP A 81 0.10 -5.28 15.48
CA TRP A 81 0.28 -4.93 14.07
C TRP A 81 -0.58 -3.76 13.61
N ASN A 82 -1.52 -3.28 14.43
CA ASN A 82 -2.34 -2.10 14.09
C ASN A 82 -1.48 -0.86 13.84
N LYS A 83 -0.39 -0.68 14.61
CA LYS A 83 0.56 0.43 14.41
C LYS A 83 1.19 0.38 13.01
N VAL A 84 1.58 -0.81 12.56
CA VAL A 84 2.16 -1.03 11.22
C VAL A 84 1.12 -0.71 10.13
N GLY A 85 -0.14 -1.10 10.33
CA GLY A 85 -1.23 -0.75 9.41
C GLY A 85 -1.45 0.75 9.24
N PHE A 86 -1.41 1.52 10.34
CA PHE A 86 -1.48 2.98 10.26
C PHE A 86 -0.26 3.59 9.55
N ILE A 87 0.95 3.08 9.82
CA ILE A 87 2.16 3.53 9.13
C ILE A 87 2.04 3.32 7.61
N LEU A 88 1.52 2.16 7.17
CA LEU A 88 1.30 1.91 5.73
C LEU A 88 0.25 2.82 5.11
N ALA A 89 -0.85 3.11 5.83
CA ALA A 89 -1.87 4.04 5.36
C ALA A 89 -1.30 5.47 5.18
N ILE A 90 -0.51 5.93 6.17
CA ILE A 90 0.18 7.23 6.12
C ILE A 90 1.22 7.23 5.00
N TYR A 91 2.01 6.17 4.85
CA TYR A 91 2.98 6.06 3.77
C TYR A 91 2.31 6.19 2.40
N SER A 92 1.21 5.46 2.17
CA SER A 92 0.46 5.52 0.92
C SER A 92 -0.12 6.91 0.69
N PHE A 93 -0.60 7.57 1.74
CA PHE A 93 -1.10 8.94 1.70
C PHE A 93 -0.01 9.95 1.34
N VAL A 94 1.16 9.89 1.98
CA VAL A 94 2.30 10.78 1.71
C VAL A 94 2.78 10.63 0.27
N LYS A 95 2.77 9.41 -0.29
CA LYS A 95 3.15 9.17 -1.70
C LYS A 95 2.26 9.90 -2.71
N ILE A 96 1.00 10.21 -2.37
CA ILE A 96 0.10 10.99 -3.24
C ILE A 96 0.70 12.36 -3.56
N PHE A 97 1.41 12.97 -2.61
CA PHE A 97 2.03 14.29 -2.79
C PHE A 97 3.44 14.21 -3.36
N ILE A 98 4.21 13.17 -3.02
CA ILE A 98 5.60 13.02 -3.46
C ILE A 98 5.68 12.63 -4.93
N PHE A 99 4.84 11.70 -5.40
CA PHE A 99 4.94 11.19 -6.77
C PHE A 99 4.71 12.24 -7.86
N PRO A 100 3.74 13.16 -7.76
CA PRO A 100 3.60 14.24 -8.72
C PRO A 100 4.87 15.08 -8.86
N ILE A 101 5.56 15.36 -7.75
CA ILE A 101 6.80 16.15 -7.73
C ILE A 101 7.93 15.39 -8.43
N ILE A 102 8.14 14.12 -8.08
CA ILE A 102 9.18 13.28 -8.71
C ILE A 102 8.95 13.20 -10.22
N VAL A 103 7.71 12.98 -10.62
CA VAL A 103 7.33 12.84 -12.02
C VAL A 103 7.51 14.15 -12.77
N TYR A 104 7.10 15.28 -12.19
CA TYR A 104 7.29 16.60 -12.78
C TYR A 104 8.77 16.93 -13.01
N ASN A 105 9.62 16.72 -12.01
CA ASN A 105 11.06 16.97 -12.13
C ASN A 105 11.69 16.10 -13.22
N LYS A 106 11.32 14.81 -13.27
CA LYS A 106 11.80 13.89 -14.32
C LYS A 106 11.31 14.28 -15.72
N PHE A 107 10.09 14.78 -15.85
CA PHE A 107 9.60 15.25 -17.15
C PHE A 107 10.37 16.49 -17.63
N ASN A 108 10.70 17.42 -16.74
CA ASN A 108 11.51 18.58 -17.10
C ASN A 108 12.92 18.16 -17.54
N GLU A 109 13.57 17.25 -16.80
CA GLU A 109 14.87 16.68 -17.18
C GLU A 109 14.85 16.07 -18.59
N LEU A 110 13.81 15.29 -18.91
CA LEU A 110 13.66 14.69 -20.25
C LEU A 110 13.43 15.73 -21.36
N ILE A 111 12.76 16.84 -21.06
CA ILE A 111 12.55 17.95 -22.01
C ILE A 111 13.87 18.68 -22.25
N ASP A 112 14.64 18.94 -21.18
CA ASP A 112 15.95 19.59 -21.24
C ASP A 112 16.97 18.73 -22.04
N GLU A 113 16.85 17.41 -21.95
CA GLU A 113 17.61 16.44 -22.76
C GLU A 113 17.12 16.34 -24.22
N GLY A 114 16.12 17.14 -24.62
CA GLY A 114 15.58 17.16 -25.98
C GLY A 114 14.76 15.93 -26.37
N GLN A 115 14.28 15.13 -25.40
CA GLN A 115 13.47 13.95 -25.68
C GLN A 115 12.01 14.33 -25.96
N THR A 116 11.43 13.71 -27.00
CA THR A 116 10.00 13.87 -27.28
C THR A 116 9.18 12.93 -26.40
N ILE A 117 8.21 13.49 -25.66
CA ILE A 117 7.33 12.75 -24.77
C ILE A 117 6.23 12.08 -25.61
N LYS A 118 6.19 10.74 -25.63
CA LYS A 118 5.25 9.97 -26.46
C LYS A 118 3.81 9.94 -25.91
N TYR A 119 3.63 10.15 -24.60
CA TYR A 119 2.34 9.99 -23.92
C TYR A 119 1.97 11.21 -23.10
N ASN A 120 0.66 11.48 -22.96
CA ASN A 120 0.18 12.58 -22.12
C ASN A 120 0.54 12.31 -20.64
N PRO A 121 1.45 13.09 -20.04
CA PRO A 121 1.94 12.88 -18.67
C PRO A 121 0.82 13.02 -17.64
N LYS A 122 -0.21 13.83 -17.93
CA LYS A 122 -1.32 14.12 -17.02
C LYS A 122 -2.20 12.90 -16.78
N SER A 123 -2.60 12.20 -17.84
CA SER A 123 -3.50 11.04 -17.74
C SER A 123 -2.87 9.89 -16.95
N TRP A 124 -1.58 9.66 -17.16
CA TRP A 124 -0.83 8.65 -16.44
C TRP A 124 -0.72 8.99 -14.94
N LEU A 125 -0.43 10.26 -14.62
CA LEU A 125 -0.26 10.72 -13.24
C LEU A 125 -1.59 10.65 -12.47
N ILE A 126 -2.70 10.98 -13.13
CA ILE A 126 -4.05 10.83 -12.56
C ILE A 126 -4.31 9.37 -12.15
N ILE A 127 -3.97 8.40 -12.99
CA ILE A 127 -4.16 6.97 -12.67
C ILE A 127 -3.34 6.57 -11.43
N VAL A 128 -2.08 6.99 -11.36
CA VAL A 128 -1.20 6.71 -10.21
C VAL A 128 -1.77 7.30 -8.93
N ILE A 129 -2.22 8.57 -8.96
CA ILE A 129 -2.85 9.23 -7.81
C ILE A 129 -4.10 8.47 -7.38
N VAL A 130 -5.00 8.12 -8.30
CA VAL A 130 -6.24 7.40 -8.00
C VAL A 130 -5.93 6.05 -7.33
N CYS A 131 -4.96 5.31 -7.84
CA CYS A 131 -4.54 4.04 -7.23
C CYS A 131 -3.98 4.24 -5.81
N LEU A 132 -3.19 5.29 -5.56
CA LEU A 132 -2.67 5.59 -4.22
C LEU A 132 -3.75 6.03 -3.25
N VAL A 133 -4.72 6.84 -3.70
CA VAL A 133 -5.88 7.24 -2.90
C VAL A 133 -6.67 6.00 -2.47
N ILE A 134 -7.00 5.11 -3.42
CA ILE A 134 -7.71 3.86 -3.14
C ILE A 134 -6.89 3.01 -2.17
N SER A 135 -5.60 2.85 -2.42
CA SER A 135 -4.69 2.09 -1.54
C SER A 135 -4.69 2.62 -0.11
N SER A 136 -4.53 3.94 0.07
CA SER A 136 -4.50 4.59 1.39
C SER A 136 -5.81 4.36 2.15
N ILE A 137 -6.96 4.53 1.47
CA ILE A 137 -8.29 4.27 2.05
C ILE A 137 -8.41 2.80 2.47
N LEU A 138 -8.02 1.86 1.61
CA LEU A 138 -8.11 0.43 1.90
C LEU A 138 -7.23 0.03 3.09
N PHE A 139 -6.00 0.53 3.19
CA PHE A 139 -5.14 0.30 4.35
C PHE A 139 -5.72 0.89 5.62
N LEU A 140 -6.26 2.11 5.56
CA LEU A 140 -6.85 2.79 6.71
C LEU A 140 -8.09 2.04 7.21
N VAL A 141 -9.05 1.76 6.33
CA VAL A 141 -10.30 1.06 6.66
C VAL A 141 -10.01 -0.37 7.13
N GLY A 142 -9.12 -1.08 6.44
CA GLY A 142 -8.67 -2.42 6.84
C GLY A 142 -8.11 -2.43 8.27
N THR A 143 -7.27 -1.44 8.60
CA THR A 143 -6.68 -1.27 9.93
C THR A 143 -7.73 -0.94 10.99
N ILE A 144 -8.64 0.01 10.72
CA ILE A 144 -9.73 0.38 11.65
C ILE A 144 -10.60 -0.84 11.98
N ILE A 145 -10.97 -1.64 10.97
CA ILE A 145 -11.76 -2.86 11.18
C ILE A 145 -11.02 -3.85 12.07
N ASN A 146 -9.70 -4.00 11.90
CA ASN A 146 -8.91 -4.88 12.78
C ASN A 146 -8.84 -4.35 14.21
N VAL A 147 -8.69 -3.03 14.41
CA VAL A 147 -8.69 -2.40 15.74
C VAL A 147 -10.01 -2.66 16.47
N ILE A 148 -11.15 -2.48 15.79
CA ILE A 148 -12.46 -2.71 16.39
C ILE A 148 -12.63 -4.17 16.79
N LYS A 149 -12.33 -5.11 15.88
CA LYS A 149 -12.53 -6.54 16.15
C LYS A 149 -11.54 -7.11 17.16
N SER A 150 -10.28 -6.67 17.16
CA SER A 150 -9.29 -7.08 18.15
C SER A 150 -9.67 -6.62 19.56
N LYS A 151 -10.22 -5.40 19.71
CA LYS A 151 -10.77 -4.93 21.00
C LYS A 151 -11.98 -5.74 21.45
N GLN A 152 -12.90 -6.08 20.55
CA GLN A 152 -14.06 -6.92 20.86
C GLN A 152 -13.64 -8.32 21.31
N LEU A 153 -12.67 -8.93 20.62
CA LEU A 153 -12.15 -10.24 20.98
C LEU A 153 -11.44 -10.23 22.34
N LYS A 154 -10.66 -9.19 22.63
CA LYS A 154 -9.98 -9.05 23.92
C LYS A 154 -10.97 -8.94 25.08
N LYS A 155 -12.00 -8.08 24.94
CA LYS A 155 -13.05 -7.93 25.96
C LYS A 155 -13.76 -9.25 26.26
N TYR A 156 -14.05 -10.03 25.22
CA TYR A 156 -14.69 -11.33 25.39
C TYR A 156 -13.83 -12.34 26.18
N PHE A 157 -12.51 -12.35 25.94
CA PHE A 157 -11.60 -13.18 26.75
C PHE A 157 -11.52 -12.72 28.20
N GLU A 158 -11.48 -11.41 28.44
CA GLU A 158 -11.50 -10.84 29.80
C GLU A 158 -12.80 -11.20 30.56
N GLU A 159 -13.95 -11.20 29.88
CA GLU A 159 -15.23 -11.63 30.45
C GLU A 159 -15.23 -13.13 30.79
N LEU A 160 -14.74 -13.99 29.90
CA LEU A 160 -14.64 -15.44 30.14
C LEU A 160 -13.73 -15.77 31.32
N ASP A 161 -12.58 -15.13 31.43
CA ASP A 161 -11.63 -15.36 32.53
C ASP A 161 -12.25 -14.94 33.87
N SER A 162 -12.99 -13.81 33.89
CA SER A 162 -13.69 -13.35 35.10
C SER A 162 -14.84 -14.26 35.53
N SER A 163 -15.50 -14.92 34.57
CA SER A 163 -16.58 -15.88 34.86
C SER A 163 -16.04 -17.22 35.32
N ASN A 164 -14.90 -17.67 34.81
CA ASN A 164 -14.27 -18.93 35.21
C ASN A 164 -13.54 -18.83 36.57
N ALA A 165 -13.23 -17.61 37.02
CA ALA A 165 -12.60 -17.34 38.31
C ALA A 165 -13.60 -17.25 39.48
N LYS A 166 -14.91 -17.32 39.23
CA LYS A 166 -15.99 -17.36 40.24
C LYS A 166 -16.56 -18.77 40.34
#